data_AF-A0A3S9V3U7-F1
#
_entry.id   AF-A0A3S9V3U7-F1
#
_cell.length_a   1.000
_cell.length_b   1.000
_cell.length_c   1.000
_cell.angle_alpha   90.00
_cell.angle_beta   90.00
_cell.angle_gamma   90.00
#
_symmetry.space_group_name_H-M   'P 1'
#
loop_
_entity.id
_entity.type
_entity.pdbx_description
1 polymer ?
#
loop_
_entity_poly.entity_id
_entity_poly.type
_entity_poly.pdbx_seq_one_letter_code
_entity_poly.pdbx_strand_id
1 'polypeptide(L)'
;MIHIGGRTYELIYNHKNAWDQEAFKQRYSEVLDRYDYIIGDWGYEKLRLKGFLRDNHPKVTRDTAYSSITEYINEYCNFGCAYFVLQKMKDTPKEPSNKTVQEEEKTAAE
;
A
#
# COMPACT_ATOMS: atom_id res chain seq x y z
N MET A 1 -1.59 10.53 8.58
CA MET A 1 -0.20 10.11 8.91
C MET A 1 -0.27 9.05 10.00
N ILE A 2 0.53 7.99 9.88
CA ILE A 2 0.47 6.77 10.70
C ILE A 2 1.86 6.58 11.31
N HIS A 3 1.94 6.45 12.63
CA HIS A 3 3.20 6.26 13.33
C HIS A 3 3.31 4.83 13.85
N ILE A 4 4.34 4.10 13.39
CA ILE A 4 4.59 2.71 13.79
C ILE A 4 6.08 2.39 13.70
N GLY A 5 6.63 1.65 14.67
CA GLY A 5 8.05 1.26 14.67
C GLY A 5 9.03 2.44 14.63
N GLY A 6 8.64 3.62 15.13
CA GLY A 6 9.45 4.84 15.02
C GLY A 6 9.52 5.43 13.61
N ARG A 7 8.67 4.98 12.68
CA ARG A 7 8.53 5.51 11.33
C ARG A 7 7.17 6.17 11.15
N THR A 8 7.12 7.12 10.24
CA THR A 8 5.89 7.78 9.81
C THR A 8 5.53 7.30 8.41
N TYR A 9 4.30 6.85 8.24
CA TYR A 9 3.73 6.43 6.97
C TYR A 9 2.54 7.31 6.60
N GLU A 10 2.35 7.50 5.29
CA GLU A 10 1.20 8.20 4.73
C GLU A 10 0.43 7.26 3.81
N LEU A 11 -0.90 7.30 3.92
CA LEU A 11 -1.80 6.56 3.04
C LEU A 11 -1.91 7.31 1.72
N ILE A 12 -1.25 6.80 0.68
CA ILE A 12 -1.24 7.43 -0.65
C ILE A 12 -2.29 6.83 -1.58
N TYR A 13 -2.80 5.64 -1.26
CA TYR A 13 -3.82 4.97 -2.05
C TYR A 13 -4.67 4.03 -1.19
N ASN A 14 -5.99 4.06 -1.36
CA ASN A 14 -6.93 3.21 -0.66
C ASN A 14 -8.02 2.73 -1.63
N HIS A 15 -8.03 1.43 -1.91
CA HIS A 15 -9.04 0.81 -2.76
C HIS A 15 -10.05 0.05 -1.91
N LYS A 16 -11.34 0.27 -2.17
CA LYS A 16 -12.46 -0.42 -1.48
C LYS A 16 -12.42 -0.31 0.05
N ASN A 17 -11.95 0.82 0.59
CA ASN A 17 -11.82 1.03 2.04
C ASN A 17 -11.00 -0.06 2.74
N ALA A 18 -9.96 -0.58 2.09
CA ALA A 18 -9.06 -1.60 2.63
C ALA A 18 -8.25 -1.15 3.84
N TRP A 19 -8.08 0.15 4.02
CA TRP A 19 -7.26 0.69 5.09
C TRP A 19 -7.91 0.47 6.46
N ASP A 20 -7.27 -0.36 7.27
CA ASP A 20 -7.58 -0.57 8.68
C ASP A 20 -6.30 -0.42 9.51
N GLN A 21 -6.29 0.60 10.37
CA GLN A 21 -5.13 0.93 11.18
C GLN A 21 -4.81 -0.13 12.23
N GLU A 22 -5.83 -0.77 12.82
CA GLU A 22 -5.64 -1.80 13.85
C GLU A 22 -5.10 -3.08 13.21
N ALA A 23 -5.69 -3.51 12.09
CA ALA A 23 -5.22 -4.67 11.35
C ALA A 23 -3.77 -4.48 10.85
N PHE A 24 -3.46 -3.29 10.33
CA PHE A 24 -2.10 -2.94 9.91
C PHE A 24 -1.12 -3.03 11.09
N LYS A 25 -1.45 -2.42 12.24
CA LYS A 25 -0.60 -2.46 13.44
C LYS A 25 -0.32 -3.87 13.93
N GLN A 26 -1.33 -4.75 13.90
CA GLN A 26 -1.19 -6.13 14.34
C GLN A 26 -0.30 -6.99 13.41
N ARG A 27 -0.27 -6.66 12.11
CA ARG A 27 0.53 -7.40 11.12
C ARG A 27 1.86 -6.76 10.78
N TYR A 28 2.09 -5.52 11.19
CA TYR A 28 3.34 -4.83 10.96
C TYR A 28 4.52 -5.59 11.55
N SER A 29 5.63 -5.61 10.81
CA SER A 29 6.88 -6.19 11.26
C SER A 29 8.01 -5.22 10.95
N GLU A 30 8.99 -5.13 11.85
CA GLU A 30 10.18 -4.28 11.69
C GLU A 30 10.99 -4.61 10.43
N VAL A 31 10.83 -5.81 9.86
CA VAL A 31 11.43 -6.14 8.56
C VAL A 31 10.94 -5.22 7.44
N LEU A 32 9.75 -4.63 7.59
CA LEU A 32 9.17 -3.71 6.61
C LEU A 32 9.83 -2.32 6.64
N ASP A 33 10.55 -1.97 7.70
CA ASP A 33 11.23 -0.67 7.85
C ASP A 33 12.25 -0.38 6.74
N ARG A 34 12.81 -1.43 6.13
CA ARG A 34 13.78 -1.31 5.04
C ARG A 34 13.16 -0.84 3.71
N TYR A 35 11.85 -0.87 3.60
CA TYR A 35 11.11 -0.53 2.39
C TYR A 35 10.61 0.91 2.42
N ASP A 36 10.49 1.52 1.24
CA ASP A 36 9.97 2.88 1.08
C ASP A 36 8.44 2.88 0.96
N TYR A 37 7.85 1.78 0.52
CA TYR A 37 6.40 1.60 0.38
C TYR A 37 5.96 0.29 1.01
N ILE A 38 4.75 0.27 1.56
CA ILE A 38 4.11 -0.92 2.08
C ILE A 38 2.75 -1.05 1.43
N ILE A 39 2.48 -2.19 0.84
CA ILE A 39 1.16 -2.57 0.36
C ILE A 39 0.51 -3.47 1.38
N GLY A 40 -0.74 -3.16 1.69
CA GLY A 40 -1.63 -4.07 2.38
C GLY A 40 -2.72 -4.55 1.45
N ASP A 41 -2.81 -5.85 1.22
CA ASP A 41 -3.88 -6.45 0.43
C ASP A 41 -4.64 -7.50 1.26
N TRP A 42 -5.94 -7.61 1.01
CA TRP A 42 -6.82 -8.54 1.72
C TRP A 42 -7.05 -9.80 0.90
N GLY A 43 -6.30 -10.85 1.22
CA GLY A 43 -6.49 -12.18 0.64
C GLY A 43 -7.18 -13.11 1.64
N TYR A 44 -8.31 -13.71 1.26
CA TYR A 44 -9.08 -14.62 2.14
C TYR A 44 -9.33 -14.02 3.55
N GLU A 45 -9.75 -12.75 3.60
CA GLU A 45 -10.00 -12.01 4.85
C GLU A 45 -8.76 -11.83 5.75
N LYS A 46 -7.56 -12.13 5.25
CA LYS A 46 -6.30 -11.92 5.95
C LYS A 46 -5.51 -10.80 5.29
N LEU A 47 -5.17 -9.80 6.09
CA LEU A 47 -4.28 -8.73 5.67
C LEU A 47 -2.87 -9.28 5.45
N ARG A 48 -2.35 -9.08 4.24
CA ARG A 48 -0.97 -9.37 3.85
C ARG A 48 -0.24 -8.06 3.67
N LEU A 49 0.95 -7.95 4.25
CA LEU A 49 1.80 -6.77 4.08
C LEU A 49 3.02 -7.13 3.23
N LYS A 50 3.26 -6.35 2.18
CA LYS A 50 4.41 -6.50 1.29
C LYS A 50 5.14 -5.17 1.16
N GLY A 51 6.46 -5.21 1.37
CA GLY A 51 7.33 -4.04 1.22
C GLY A 51 7.87 -3.89 -0.20
N PHE A 52 7.88 -2.65 -0.69
CA PHE A 52 8.44 -2.25 -1.98
C PHE A 52 9.41 -1.08 -1.83
N LEU A 53 10.38 -1.00 -2.73
CA LEU A 53 11.38 0.05 -2.81
C LEU A 53 11.05 0.99 -3.97
N ARG A 54 11.56 2.21 -3.89
CA ARG A 54 11.55 3.13 -5.04
C ARG A 54 12.35 2.55 -6.19
N ASP A 55 11.93 2.79 -7.43
CA ASP A 55 12.58 2.25 -8.63
C ASP A 55 14.05 2.70 -8.78
N ASN A 56 14.41 3.84 -8.19
CA ASN A 56 15.79 4.34 -8.18
C ASN A 56 16.63 3.86 -7.00
N HIS A 57 16.14 2.89 -6.20
CA HIS A 57 16.86 2.40 -5.02
C HIS A 57 17.95 1.39 -5.44
N PRO A 58 19.19 1.48 -4.97
CA PRO A 58 20.31 0.64 -5.45
C PRO A 58 20.13 -0.86 -5.18
N LYS A 59 19.28 -1.22 -4.21
CA LYS A 59 18.95 -2.62 -3.86
C LYS A 59 17.59 -3.08 -4.39
N VAL A 60 16.96 -2.30 -5.28
CA VAL A 60 15.67 -2.68 -5.86
C VAL A 60 15.84 -3.88 -6.78
N THR A 61 14.92 -4.82 -6.69
CA THR A 61 14.75 -5.90 -7.66
C THR A 61 13.44 -5.69 -8.40
N ARG A 62 13.25 -6.34 -9.54
CA ARG A 62 12.00 -6.23 -10.31
C ARG A 62 10.78 -6.52 -9.43
N ASP A 63 10.82 -7.57 -8.62
CA ASP A 63 9.71 -7.97 -7.73
C ASP A 63 9.47 -7.05 -6.53
N THR A 64 10.43 -6.17 -6.21
CA THR A 64 10.33 -5.21 -5.10
C THR A 64 10.29 -3.77 -5.56
N ALA A 65 10.21 -3.53 -6.87
CA ALA A 65 10.10 -2.20 -7.45
C ALA A 65 8.69 -1.64 -7.28
N TYR A 66 8.57 -0.33 -7.04
CA TYR A 66 7.29 0.35 -7.01
C TYR A 66 6.50 0.16 -8.32
N SER A 67 7.19 0.12 -9.46
CA SER A 67 6.55 -0.13 -10.77
C SER A 67 5.86 -1.51 -10.86
N SER A 68 6.33 -2.50 -10.11
CA SER A 68 5.79 -3.87 -10.13
C SER A 68 4.65 -4.09 -9.13
N ILE A 69 4.23 -3.05 -8.41
CA ILE A 69 3.08 -3.08 -7.50
C ILE A 69 1.80 -3.50 -8.22
N THR A 70 1.53 -2.93 -9.39
CA THR A 70 0.32 -3.22 -10.16
C THR A 70 0.30 -4.69 -10.60
N GLU A 71 1.45 -5.21 -11.00
CA GLU A 71 1.60 -6.62 -11.38
C GLU A 71 1.40 -7.54 -10.16
N TYR A 72 1.96 -7.18 -9.00
CA TYR A 72 1.71 -7.89 -7.74
C TYR A 72 0.22 -7.93 -7.38
N ILE A 73 -0.49 -6.81 -7.47
CA ILE A 73 -1.92 -6.78 -7.18
C ILE A 73 -2.68 -7.66 -8.18
N ASN A 74 -2.39 -7.56 -9.48
CA ASN A 74 -3.07 -8.37 -10.49
C ASN A 74 -2.81 -9.88 -10.33
N GLU A 75 -1.62 -10.28 -9.88
CA GLU A 75 -1.25 -11.69 -9.69
C GLU A 75 -1.79 -12.27 -8.38
N TYR A 76 -1.77 -11.51 -7.28
CA TYR A 76 -2.08 -12.02 -5.94
C TYR A 76 -3.44 -11.57 -5.38
N CYS A 77 -4.03 -10.49 -5.91
CA CYS A 77 -5.28 -9.88 -5.46
C CYS A 77 -6.38 -10.26 -6.46
N ASN A 78 -7.13 -11.32 -6.13
CA ASN A 78 -8.24 -11.80 -6.97
C ASN A 78 -9.32 -10.73 -7.20
N PHE A 79 -10.26 -11.00 -8.11
CA PHE A 79 -11.40 -10.13 -8.40
C PHE A 79 -12.08 -9.62 -7.12
N GLY A 80 -12.07 -8.30 -6.97
CA GLY A 80 -12.75 -7.60 -5.89
C GLY A 80 -11.95 -7.44 -4.59
N CYS A 81 -10.69 -7.87 -4.58
CA CYS A 81 -9.76 -7.72 -3.45
C CYS A 81 -9.52 -6.24 -3.09
N ALA A 82 -9.60 -5.95 -1.79
CA ALA A 82 -9.36 -4.62 -1.24
C ALA A 82 -7.86 -4.48 -0.94
N TYR A 83 -7.26 -3.34 -1.28
CA TYR A 83 -5.86 -3.09 -0.98
C TYR A 83 -5.59 -1.60 -0.73
N PHE A 84 -4.49 -1.32 -0.04
CA PHE A 84 -4.01 0.02 0.23
C PHE A 84 -2.50 0.11 0.02
N VAL A 85 -2.01 1.32 -0.22
CA VAL A 85 -0.58 1.61 -0.35
C VAL A 85 -0.21 2.71 0.62
N LEU A 86 0.77 2.40 1.47
CA LEU A 86 1.43 3.34 2.36
C LEU A 86 2.79 3.74 1.79
N GLN A 87 3.11 5.02 1.88
CA GLN A 87 4.42 5.55 1.62
C GLN A 87 5.11 5.90 2.93
N LYS A 88 6.37 5.48 3.08
CA LYS A 88 7.21 5.90 4.19
C LYS A 88 7.60 7.35 3.99
N MET A 89 7.23 8.20 4.94
CA MET A 89 7.70 9.57 4.99
C MET A 89 9.18 9.55 5.37
N LYS A 90 10.01 10.14 4.51
CA LYS A 90 11.35 10.58 4.92
C LYS A 90 11.15 11.90 5.68
N ASP A 91 12.01 12.21 6.63
CA ASP A 91 12.03 13.47 7.38
C ASP A 91 12.35 14.70 6.49
N THR A 92 11.63 14.84 5.39
CA THR A 92 11.65 15.97 4.47
C THR A 92 10.22 16.44 4.32
N PRO A 93 9.90 17.69 4.69
CA PRO A 93 8.54 18.21 4.59
C PRO A 93 8.17 18.31 3.11
N LYS A 94 7.23 17.47 2.65
CA LYS A 94 6.56 17.66 1.36
C LYS A 94 5.06 17.50 1.54
N GLU A 95 4.38 18.47 0.94
CA GLU A 95 2.98 18.83 1.01
C GLU A 95 1.97 17.68 0.79
N PRO A 96 0.73 17.84 1.31
CA PRO A 96 -0.30 16.82 1.22
C PRO A 96 -0.74 16.63 -0.23
N SER A 97 -0.33 15.53 -0.86
CA SER A 97 -0.87 15.12 -2.17
C SER A 97 -2.24 14.45 -1.96
N ASN A 98 -3.26 15.28 -1.78
CA ASN A 98 -4.66 14.90 -1.89
C ASN A 98 -4.93 14.38 -3.31
N LYS A 99 -4.88 13.06 -3.53
CA LYS A 99 -5.46 12.42 -4.72
C LYS A 99 -6.71 11.66 -4.31
N THR A 100 -7.80 12.41 -4.25
CA THR A 100 -9.15 11.91 -4.47
C THR A 100 -9.16 11.20 -5.83
N VAL A 101 -9.21 9.86 -5.84
CA VAL A 101 -9.74 9.14 -6.99
C VAL A 101 -11.25 9.07 -6.79
N GLN A 102 -11.94 9.91 -7.56
CA GLN A 102 -13.38 9.94 -7.74
C GLN A 102 -13.83 8.63 -8.43
N GLU A 103 -15.08 8.27 -8.15
CA GLU A 103 -15.87 7.21 -8.77
C GLU A 103 -15.74 7.12 -10.29
N GLU A 104 -15.70 5.89 -10.81
CA GLU A 104 -16.47 5.56 -12.01
C GLU A 104 -17.34 4.32 -11.77
N GLU A 105 -18.63 4.61 -11.79
CA GLU A 105 -19.82 3.78 -11.88
C GLU A 105 -19.88 2.97 -13.19
N LYS A 106 -20.61 1.84 -13.15
CA LYS A 106 -21.56 1.30 -14.15
C LYS A 106 -21.57 -0.23 -14.07
N THR A 107 -22.64 -1.01 -14.26
CA THR A 107 -24.10 -0.90 -14.43
C THR A 107 -24.53 -2.36 -14.58
N ALA A 108 -25.67 -2.77 -14.02
CA ALA A 108 -26.63 -3.68 -14.68
C ALA A 108 -27.79 -3.98 -13.71
N ALA A 109 -28.84 -3.17 -13.82
CA ALA A 109 -30.19 -3.64 -13.57
C ALA A 109 -30.71 -4.13 -14.92
N GLU A 110 -31.19 -5.37 -14.96
CA GLU A 110 -32.25 -5.82 -15.86
C GLU A 110 -33.14 -6.80 -15.08
#